data_AF-A0A6I9XB90-F1
#
_entry.id   AF-A0A6I9XB90-F1
#
_cell.length_a   1.000
_cell.length_b   1.000
_cell.length_c   1.000
_cell.angle_alpha   90.00
_cell.angle_beta   90.00
_cell.angle_gamma   90.00
#
_symmetry.space_group_name_H-M   'P 1'
#
loop_
_entity.id
_entity.type
_entity.pdbx_description
1 polymer ?
#
loop_
_entity_poly.entity_id
_entity_poly.type
_entity_poly.pdbx_seq_one_letter_code
_entity_poly.pdbx_strand_id
1 'polypeptide(L)'
;MKLPRPMFSFLSFGLLLVQQRAEMPGRTYLYDNRYAGHKVIRIIPENDQMAETLKILSQQLKVDLWQPSSLSLISKGAVTDVHLSRNSSQILQFSLEQANIQYTVLISDLQKNIEKQSDSKPPRNRRSLPEYSYEIYHSLEEIQSWMYYLNKTHSDLIYMFSIGKSYEGRPLFVLKLGKRTRVYKKAVWIDCGIHAREWITPAFCQWFVKEALQTYQNDSAMRRMLNQLYFFIMPIFNVDGYHFSWTQDRFWRKTRSKNSKFHCHGVDANRNWKVKWCDEGASLHPCDDTYCGPFPESEPEVKAVAHFLRKHHTQMKAYLSFHAYAQMLLYPYSYKYAAILNFSCVESAAVNAVNALQSVYGIRYRYGPASRTLYVSSGSSMDWAYKTGIHYSFAFELRDTGHFGFLLPENLIKPTCIETMLAVKNITMHLLKKCHLSVAAKF
;
A
#
# COMPACT_ATOMS: atom_id res chain seq x y z
N MET A 1 36.17 -61.46 72.00
CA MET A 1 35.19 -62.41 72.56
C MET A 1 33.92 -62.33 71.68
N LYS A 2 33.55 -63.46 71.04
CA LYS A 2 32.25 -63.86 70.40
C LYS A 2 31.57 -62.87 69.41
N LEU A 3 31.63 -63.07 68.06
CA LEU A 3 30.76 -63.90 67.15
C LEU A 3 29.45 -63.17 66.68
N PRO A 4 28.81 -63.45 65.51
CA PRO A 4 29.23 -63.22 64.10
C PRO A 4 28.11 -62.81 63.06
N ARG A 5 28.52 -62.35 61.85
CA ARG A 5 27.95 -62.55 60.45
C ARG A 5 26.49 -62.10 60.10
N PRO A 6 26.07 -61.98 58.80
CA PRO A 6 26.68 -62.43 57.53
C PRO A 6 26.68 -61.46 56.31
N MET A 7 27.30 -61.97 55.23
CA MET A 7 27.43 -61.53 53.83
C MET A 7 26.12 -61.22 53.08
N PHE A 8 26.19 -60.39 52.02
CA PHE A 8 25.69 -60.64 50.63
C PHE A 8 26.30 -59.57 49.69
N SER A 9 27.22 -59.93 48.79
CA SER A 9 27.06 -60.28 47.36
C SER A 9 26.83 -59.11 46.39
N PHE A 10 27.70 -59.08 45.38
CA PHE A 10 27.85 -58.16 44.24
C PHE A 10 26.60 -58.00 43.37
N LEU A 11 26.48 -56.83 42.72
CA LEU A 11 26.19 -56.70 41.28
C LEU A 11 26.45 -55.26 40.79
N SER A 12 27.41 -55.14 39.87
CA SER A 12 27.75 -53.92 39.13
C SER A 12 26.81 -53.76 37.93
N PHE A 13 26.22 -52.58 37.74
CA PHE A 13 25.64 -52.17 36.46
C PHE A 13 26.03 -50.72 36.17
N GLY A 14 26.79 -50.54 35.09
CA GLY A 14 27.23 -49.23 34.60
C GLY A 14 26.07 -48.42 34.03
N LEU A 15 26.03 -47.14 34.38
CA LEU A 15 25.15 -46.16 33.74
C LEU A 15 25.66 -45.88 32.32
N LEU A 16 24.97 -46.41 31.33
CA LEU A 16 24.99 -45.93 29.95
C LEU A 16 24.22 -44.60 29.88
N LEU A 17 24.95 -43.50 29.72
CA LEU A 17 24.43 -42.20 29.29
C LEU A 17 23.89 -42.32 27.87
N VAL A 18 22.59 -42.51 27.73
CA VAL A 18 21.89 -42.30 26.46
C VAL A 18 21.70 -40.79 26.29
N GLN A 19 22.60 -40.16 25.55
CA GLN A 19 22.39 -38.84 24.96
C GLN A 19 21.28 -38.97 23.92
N GLN A 20 20.04 -38.66 24.31
CA GLN A 20 18.98 -38.38 23.34
C GLN A 20 19.38 -37.13 22.55
N ARG A 21 19.77 -37.33 21.29
CA ARG A 21 19.77 -36.28 20.28
C ARG A 21 18.35 -35.73 20.16
N ALA A 22 18.12 -34.55 20.71
CA ALA A 22 16.97 -33.75 20.33
C ALA A 22 17.24 -33.17 18.93
N GLU A 23 16.72 -33.82 17.90
CA GLU A 23 16.49 -33.19 16.61
C GLU A 23 15.26 -32.29 16.73
N MET A 24 15.44 -30.96 16.67
CA MET A 24 14.37 -30.02 16.34
C MET A 24 14.98 -28.82 15.58
N PRO A 25 14.87 -28.74 14.24
CA PRO A 25 14.94 -27.46 13.57
C PRO A 25 13.59 -26.76 13.80
N GLY A 26 13.50 -25.91 14.83
CA GLY A 26 12.32 -25.09 15.04
C GLY A 26 12.05 -24.24 13.81
N ARG A 27 10.92 -24.47 13.12
CA ARG A 27 10.44 -23.55 12.07
C ARG A 27 10.27 -22.18 12.72
N THR A 28 11.09 -21.22 12.34
CA THR A 28 10.84 -19.80 12.63
C THR A 28 9.65 -19.38 11.78
N TYR A 29 8.51 -19.14 12.42
CA TYR A 29 7.30 -18.69 11.75
C TYR A 29 7.40 -17.19 11.41
N LEU A 30 6.89 -16.79 10.25
CA LEU A 30 6.85 -15.38 9.86
C LEU A 30 6.03 -14.57 10.87
N TYR A 31 6.57 -13.43 11.29
CA TYR A 31 5.92 -12.52 12.25
C TYR A 31 5.54 -13.20 13.58
N ASP A 32 6.33 -14.18 14.03
CA ASP A 32 6.14 -14.89 15.31
C ASP A 32 4.73 -15.48 15.49
N ASN A 33 4.08 -15.93 14.40
CA ASN A 33 2.70 -16.43 14.41
C ASN A 33 1.65 -15.43 14.94
N ARG A 34 1.95 -14.13 14.89
CA ARG A 34 1.08 -13.04 15.36
C ARG A 34 -0.34 -13.10 14.78
N TYR A 35 -0.53 -13.68 13.59
CA TYR A 35 -1.80 -13.71 12.87
C TYR A 35 -2.50 -15.07 12.88
N ALA A 36 -2.06 -16.00 13.72
CA ALA A 36 -2.54 -17.39 13.71
C ALA A 36 -4.06 -17.48 13.98
N GLY A 37 -4.83 -17.92 12.98
CA GLY A 37 -6.28 -18.00 13.07
C GLY A 37 -7.01 -16.66 13.15
N HIS A 38 -6.32 -15.54 12.89
CA HIS A 38 -6.99 -14.27 12.61
C HIS A 38 -7.84 -14.41 11.34
N LYS A 39 -8.97 -13.68 11.29
CA LYS A 39 -9.90 -13.70 10.17
C LYS A 39 -10.09 -12.32 9.58
N VAL A 40 -10.47 -12.29 8.31
CA VAL A 40 -11.04 -11.11 7.64
C VAL A 40 -12.48 -11.43 7.25
N ILE A 41 -13.42 -10.62 7.71
CA ILE A 41 -14.86 -10.80 7.51
C ILE A 41 -15.41 -9.58 6.78
N ARG A 42 -16.21 -9.81 5.75
CA ARG A 42 -16.95 -8.79 5.03
C ARG A 42 -18.38 -8.70 5.52
N ILE A 43 -18.82 -7.48 5.79
CA ILE A 43 -20.19 -7.12 6.12
C ILE A 43 -20.61 -5.96 5.21
N ILE A 44 -21.82 -6.01 4.65
CA ILE A 44 -22.42 -4.91 3.88
C ILE A 44 -23.75 -4.59 4.56
N PRO A 45 -23.83 -3.52 5.38
CA PRO A 45 -25.05 -3.19 6.09
C PRO A 45 -26.20 -2.87 5.11
N GLU A 46 -27.35 -3.52 5.23
CA GLU A 46 -28.47 -3.30 4.31
C GLU A 46 -29.32 -2.07 4.68
N ASN A 47 -29.20 -1.59 5.92
CA ASN A 47 -29.89 -0.42 6.44
C ASN A 47 -29.06 0.28 7.53
N ASP A 48 -29.50 1.47 7.92
CA ASP A 48 -28.76 2.31 8.87
C ASP A 48 -28.70 1.71 10.28
N GLN A 49 -29.72 0.93 10.68
CA GLN A 49 -29.73 0.23 11.96
C GLN A 49 -28.61 -0.84 12.01
N MET A 50 -28.45 -1.62 10.94
CA MET A 50 -27.35 -2.60 10.83
C MET A 50 -25.99 -1.91 10.82
N ALA A 51 -25.89 -0.75 10.15
CA ALA A 51 -24.64 0.02 10.12
C ALA A 51 -24.27 0.51 11.53
N GLU A 52 -25.24 1.02 12.30
CA GLU A 52 -25.02 1.46 13.67
C GLU A 52 -24.66 0.32 14.61
N THR A 53 -25.38 -0.81 14.52
CA THR A 53 -25.03 -2.04 15.25
C THR A 53 -23.59 -2.47 14.95
N LEU A 54 -23.19 -2.47 13.68
CA LEU A 54 -21.83 -2.85 13.28
C LEU A 54 -20.78 -1.88 13.83
N LYS A 55 -21.05 -0.57 13.88
CA LYS A 55 -20.15 0.41 14.52
C LYS A 55 -19.94 0.11 16.00
N ILE A 56 -21.03 -0.13 16.73
CA ILE A 56 -20.99 -0.43 18.17
C ILE A 56 -20.17 -1.69 18.42
N LEU A 57 -20.46 -2.78 17.70
CA LEU A 57 -19.73 -4.04 17.80
C LEU A 57 -18.25 -3.86 17.47
N SER A 58 -17.96 -3.11 16.40
CA SER A 58 -16.60 -2.88 15.94
C SER A 58 -15.78 -2.03 16.93
N GLN A 59 -16.42 -1.07 17.59
CA GLN A 59 -15.80 -0.26 18.64
C GLN A 59 -15.50 -1.10 19.88
N GLN A 60 -16.45 -1.94 20.32
CA GLN A 60 -16.30 -2.82 21.48
C GLN A 60 -15.17 -3.84 21.28
N LEU A 61 -15.07 -4.41 20.08
CA LEU A 61 -14.08 -5.43 19.74
C LEU A 61 -12.72 -4.87 19.30
N LYS A 62 -12.61 -3.53 19.15
CA LYS A 62 -11.40 -2.83 18.68
C LYS A 62 -10.85 -3.43 17.39
N VAL A 63 -11.67 -3.46 16.36
CA VAL A 63 -11.35 -4.11 15.09
C VAL A 63 -10.33 -3.31 14.27
N ASP A 64 -9.49 -3.99 13.50
CA ASP A 64 -8.70 -3.38 12.42
C ASP A 64 -9.57 -3.32 11.17
N LEU A 65 -9.86 -2.11 10.69
CA LEU A 65 -10.65 -1.92 9.47
C LEU A 65 -9.74 -1.92 8.24
N TRP A 66 -9.99 -2.85 7.33
CA TRP A 66 -9.36 -2.85 6.02
C TRP A 66 -10.10 -1.89 5.07
N GLN A 67 -11.42 -1.86 5.15
CA GLN A 67 -12.29 -0.92 4.46
C GLN A 67 -13.61 -0.75 5.26
N PRO A 68 -14.18 0.46 5.40
CA PRO A 68 -13.56 1.76 5.14
C PRO A 68 -12.45 2.06 6.17
N SER A 69 -11.80 3.23 6.11
CA SER A 69 -10.67 3.54 7.01
C SER A 69 -11.06 3.92 8.45
N SER A 70 -12.34 4.07 8.75
CA SER A 70 -12.84 4.52 10.07
C SER A 70 -14.24 4.00 10.34
N LEU A 71 -14.58 3.78 11.61
CA LEU A 71 -15.91 3.39 12.06
C LEU A 71 -17.00 4.38 11.64
N SER A 72 -16.68 5.69 11.62
CA SER A 72 -17.63 6.73 11.23
C SER A 72 -18.12 6.59 9.79
N LEU A 73 -17.36 5.89 8.94
CA LEU A 73 -17.63 5.68 7.52
C LEU A 73 -18.42 4.40 7.24
N ILE A 74 -18.75 3.62 8.27
CA ILE A 74 -19.65 2.47 8.13
C ILE A 74 -21.06 3.03 7.89
N SER A 75 -21.64 2.73 6.73
CA SER A 75 -22.98 3.18 6.34
C SER A 75 -23.72 2.09 5.58
N LYS A 76 -25.01 2.29 5.35
CA LYS A 76 -25.80 1.44 4.45
C LYS A 76 -25.09 1.27 3.10
N GLY A 77 -24.97 0.02 2.66
CA GLY A 77 -24.36 -0.38 1.38
C GLY A 77 -22.84 -0.27 1.33
N ALA A 78 -22.18 0.22 2.38
CA ALA A 78 -20.73 0.31 2.41
C ALA A 78 -20.10 -1.07 2.63
N VAL A 79 -19.11 -1.41 1.81
CA VAL A 79 -18.28 -2.60 2.04
C VAL A 79 -17.46 -2.39 3.30
N THR A 80 -17.70 -3.25 4.30
CA THR A 80 -16.97 -3.23 5.58
C THR A 80 -16.17 -4.52 5.73
N ASP A 81 -14.86 -4.45 5.54
CA ASP A 81 -13.92 -5.54 5.74
C ASP A 81 -13.21 -5.36 7.08
N VAL A 82 -13.45 -6.29 8.01
CA VAL A 82 -12.94 -6.26 9.38
C VAL A 82 -11.92 -7.37 9.61
N HIS A 83 -10.73 -7.01 10.08
CA HIS A 83 -9.69 -7.94 10.53
C HIS A 83 -9.73 -8.06 12.05
N LEU A 84 -9.81 -9.30 12.52
CA LEU A 84 -9.97 -9.65 13.93
C LEU A 84 -9.10 -10.84 14.32
N SER A 85 -8.74 -10.89 15.60
CA SER A 85 -8.17 -12.08 16.23
C SER A 85 -9.15 -13.26 16.17
N ARG A 86 -8.66 -14.48 16.38
CA ARG A 86 -9.51 -15.69 16.43
C ARG A 86 -10.69 -15.52 17.38
N ASN A 87 -10.42 -15.10 18.62
CA ASN A 87 -11.44 -14.99 19.66
C ASN A 87 -12.44 -13.86 19.34
N SER A 88 -11.95 -12.68 18.96
CA SER A 88 -12.83 -11.56 18.60
C SER A 88 -13.67 -11.86 17.36
N SER A 89 -13.15 -12.65 16.42
CA SER A 89 -13.91 -13.09 15.24
C SER A 89 -15.10 -13.98 15.61
N GLN A 90 -14.94 -14.89 16.58
CA GLN A 90 -16.04 -15.75 17.05
C GLN A 90 -17.13 -14.91 17.73
N ILE A 91 -16.73 -13.94 18.56
CA ILE A 91 -17.66 -13.03 19.24
C ILE A 91 -18.43 -12.18 18.22
N LEU A 92 -17.72 -11.62 17.21
CA LEU A 92 -18.36 -10.85 16.17
C LEU A 92 -19.36 -11.69 15.38
N GLN A 93 -18.95 -12.86 14.89
CA GLN A 93 -19.82 -13.74 14.10
C GLN A 93 -21.09 -14.10 14.87
N PHE A 94 -20.97 -14.49 16.15
CA PHE A 94 -22.12 -14.75 17.00
C PHE A 94 -23.03 -13.52 17.14
N SER A 95 -22.46 -12.34 17.37
CA SER A 95 -23.23 -11.09 17.51
C SER A 95 -23.95 -10.69 16.22
N LEU A 96 -23.31 -10.92 15.06
CA LEU A 96 -23.92 -10.69 13.75
C LEU A 96 -25.07 -11.66 13.49
N GLU A 97 -24.92 -12.93 13.85
CA GLU A 97 -25.99 -13.95 13.74
C GLU A 97 -27.19 -13.59 14.60
N GLN A 98 -26.98 -13.17 15.86
CA GLN A 98 -28.06 -12.71 16.74
C GLN A 98 -28.78 -11.47 16.21
N ALA A 99 -28.05 -10.57 15.54
CA ALA A 99 -28.61 -9.38 14.91
C ALA A 99 -29.19 -9.64 13.50
N ASN A 100 -29.16 -10.88 13.02
CA ASN A 100 -29.54 -11.27 11.65
C ASN A 100 -28.81 -10.45 10.56
N ILE A 101 -27.54 -10.12 10.80
CA ILE A 101 -26.67 -9.42 9.85
C ILE A 101 -25.86 -10.44 9.06
N GLN A 102 -26.04 -10.45 7.75
CA GLN A 102 -25.30 -11.35 6.85
C GLN A 102 -23.83 -10.93 6.75
N TYR A 103 -22.95 -11.92 6.67
CA TYR A 103 -21.51 -11.71 6.54
C TYR A 103 -20.85 -12.81 5.71
N THR A 104 -19.65 -12.51 5.19
CA THR A 104 -18.82 -13.46 4.45
C THR A 104 -17.43 -13.52 5.07
N VAL A 105 -16.94 -14.71 5.41
CA VAL A 105 -15.54 -14.89 5.81
C VAL A 105 -14.67 -14.88 4.55
N LEU A 106 -13.93 -13.79 4.34
CA LEU A 106 -13.03 -13.64 3.20
C LEU A 106 -11.74 -14.45 3.40
N ILE A 107 -11.16 -14.34 4.60
CA ILE A 107 -9.93 -15.02 4.99
C ILE A 107 -10.16 -15.73 6.31
N SER A 108 -10.03 -17.05 6.31
CA SER A 108 -10.28 -17.90 7.49
C SER A 108 -9.07 -18.09 8.41
N ASP A 109 -7.86 -17.90 7.88
CA ASP A 109 -6.60 -17.97 8.63
C ASP A 109 -5.56 -17.06 7.97
N LEU A 110 -5.35 -15.90 8.57
CA LEU A 110 -4.50 -14.85 7.98
C LEU A 110 -3.03 -15.25 7.96
N GLN A 111 -2.53 -15.91 9.02
CA GLN A 111 -1.14 -16.39 9.08
C GLN A 111 -0.81 -17.35 7.93
N LYS A 112 -1.70 -18.31 7.64
CA LYS A 112 -1.49 -19.24 6.52
C LYS A 112 -1.42 -18.54 5.17
N ASN A 113 -2.16 -17.44 4.99
CA ASN A 113 -2.12 -16.68 3.74
C ASN A 113 -0.84 -15.86 3.61
N ILE A 114 -0.30 -15.34 4.72
CA ILE A 114 1.03 -14.70 4.76
C ILE A 114 2.13 -15.70 4.39
N GLU A 115 2.07 -16.91 4.94
CA GLU A 115 3.03 -17.98 4.67
C GLU A 115 2.98 -18.41 3.19
N LYS A 116 1.78 -18.60 2.62
CA LYS A 116 1.61 -18.87 1.18
C LYS A 116 2.21 -17.79 0.28
N GLN A 117 2.10 -16.52 0.66
CA GLN A 117 2.71 -15.40 -0.07
C GLN A 117 4.24 -15.47 -0.05
N SER A 118 4.85 -16.11 0.96
CA SER A 118 6.30 -16.23 1.13
C SER A 118 6.91 -17.56 0.67
N ASP A 119 6.13 -18.64 0.68
CA ASP A 119 6.53 -20.00 0.27
C ASP A 119 6.68 -20.14 -1.25
N SER A 120 6.26 -19.13 -2.02
CA SER A 120 6.46 -19.05 -3.48
C SER A 120 7.92 -18.76 -3.88
N LYS A 121 8.85 -18.68 -2.92
CA LYS A 121 10.28 -18.43 -3.16
C LYS A 121 11.02 -19.73 -3.57
N PRO A 122 11.53 -19.86 -4.82
CA PRO A 122 12.54 -20.87 -5.11
C PRO A 122 13.83 -20.58 -4.33
N PRO A 123 14.65 -21.60 -4.02
CA PRO A 123 15.90 -21.43 -3.26
C PRO A 123 16.87 -20.51 -4.01
N ARG A 124 17.16 -19.34 -3.42
CA ARG A 124 18.02 -18.32 -4.01
C ARG A 124 19.51 -18.68 -3.85
N ASN A 125 20.19 -18.95 -4.96
CA ASN A 125 21.65 -18.87 -5.02
C ASN A 125 22.08 -17.40 -4.94
N ARG A 126 22.37 -16.91 -3.72
CA ARG A 126 22.79 -15.53 -3.39
C ARG A 126 24.13 -15.07 -3.99
N ARG A 127 24.70 -15.79 -4.96
CA ARG A 127 26.06 -15.53 -5.48
C ARG A 127 26.11 -14.92 -6.89
N SER A 128 24.99 -14.67 -7.54
CA SER A 128 24.95 -13.89 -8.77
C SER A 128 23.70 -13.01 -8.80
N LEU A 129 23.82 -11.78 -9.32
CA LEU A 129 22.71 -10.92 -9.75
C LEU A 129 22.50 -11.11 -11.27
N PRO A 130 21.71 -12.09 -11.75
CA PRO A 130 21.20 -12.02 -13.12
C PRO A 130 19.68 -12.01 -13.26
N GLU A 131 18.85 -12.11 -12.21
CA GLU A 131 17.40 -11.96 -12.43
C GLU A 131 16.66 -11.31 -11.26
N TYR A 132 16.55 -9.98 -11.31
CA TYR A 132 15.54 -9.26 -10.55
C TYR A 132 14.16 -9.60 -11.12
N SER A 133 13.33 -10.32 -10.36
CA SER A 133 12.02 -10.75 -10.83
C SER A 133 10.95 -9.71 -10.54
N TYR A 134 10.30 -9.19 -11.57
CA TYR A 134 9.18 -8.25 -11.41
C TYR A 134 7.84 -8.94 -11.09
N GLU A 135 7.86 -10.25 -10.84
CA GLU A 135 6.67 -11.08 -10.60
C GLU A 135 6.62 -11.59 -9.14
N ILE A 136 7.44 -11.04 -8.24
CA ILE A 136 7.46 -11.33 -6.80
C ILE A 136 7.53 -10.04 -5.98
N TYR A 137 7.26 -10.13 -4.68
CA TYR A 137 7.46 -9.01 -3.77
C TYR A 137 8.91 -8.91 -3.28
N HIS A 138 9.41 -7.68 -3.13
CA HIS A 138 10.79 -7.39 -2.80
C HIS A 138 10.94 -6.58 -1.51
N SER A 139 11.97 -6.89 -0.71
CA SER A 139 12.26 -6.09 0.48
C SER A 139 12.72 -4.67 0.09
N LEU A 140 12.75 -3.75 1.08
CA LEU A 140 13.26 -2.39 0.85
C LEU A 140 14.68 -2.40 0.28
N GLU A 141 15.55 -3.26 0.80
CA GLU A 141 16.97 -3.36 0.43
C GLU A 141 17.13 -3.89 -1.00
N GLU A 142 16.29 -4.83 -1.42
CA GLU A 142 16.26 -5.35 -2.78
C GLU A 142 15.81 -4.27 -3.79
N ILE A 143 14.75 -3.54 -3.47
CA ILE A 143 14.25 -2.43 -4.30
C ILE A 143 15.30 -1.33 -4.39
N GLN A 144 15.96 -0.95 -3.28
CA GLN A 144 17.02 0.06 -3.32
C GLN A 144 18.21 -0.42 -4.17
N SER A 145 18.64 -1.68 -4.03
CA SER A 145 19.72 -2.26 -4.84
C SER A 145 19.37 -2.24 -6.33
N TRP A 146 18.11 -2.53 -6.68
CA TRP A 146 17.58 -2.40 -8.02
C TRP A 146 17.62 -0.96 -8.55
N MET A 147 17.21 0.03 -7.75
CA MET A 147 17.28 1.44 -8.12
C MET A 147 18.73 1.88 -8.43
N TYR A 148 19.69 1.49 -7.58
CA TYR A 148 21.12 1.77 -7.80
C TYR A 148 21.63 1.12 -9.08
N TYR A 149 21.27 -0.14 -9.31
CA TYR A 149 21.65 -0.86 -10.52
C TYR A 149 21.12 -0.18 -11.79
N LEU A 150 19.83 0.20 -11.82
CA LEU A 150 19.23 0.90 -12.95
C LEU A 150 19.85 2.28 -13.19
N ASN A 151 20.13 3.03 -12.12
CA ASN A 151 20.80 4.33 -12.23
C ASN A 151 22.20 4.22 -12.86
N LYS A 152 22.93 3.13 -12.58
CA LYS A 152 24.26 2.88 -13.14
C LYS A 152 24.20 2.40 -14.59
N THR A 153 23.26 1.51 -14.91
CA THR A 153 23.21 0.79 -16.20
C THR A 153 22.42 1.51 -17.28
N HIS A 154 21.47 2.38 -16.91
CA HIS A 154 20.58 3.10 -17.83
C HIS A 154 20.65 4.61 -17.62
N SER A 155 21.86 5.14 -17.39
CA SER A 155 22.10 6.56 -17.04
C SER A 155 21.67 7.57 -18.12
N ASP A 156 21.39 7.11 -19.34
CA ASP A 156 20.87 7.91 -20.44
C ASP A 156 19.35 8.16 -20.35
N LEU A 157 18.63 7.36 -19.56
CA LEU A 157 17.18 7.43 -19.34
C LEU A 157 16.79 7.62 -17.87
N ILE A 158 17.58 7.10 -16.93
CA ILE A 158 17.28 7.08 -15.49
C ILE A 158 18.30 7.92 -14.73
N TYR A 159 17.79 8.73 -13.80
CA TYR A 159 18.60 9.38 -12.78
C TYR A 159 17.95 9.21 -11.41
N MET A 160 18.68 8.61 -10.48
CA MET A 160 18.26 8.40 -9.09
C MET A 160 18.81 9.50 -8.20
N PHE A 161 17.97 10.00 -7.30
CA PHE A 161 18.36 10.99 -6.28
C PHE A 161 17.48 10.84 -5.04
N SER A 162 17.93 11.38 -3.91
CA SER A 162 17.14 11.46 -2.69
C SER A 162 16.50 12.84 -2.54
N ILE A 163 15.25 12.88 -2.09
CA ILE A 163 14.51 14.13 -1.77
C ILE A 163 14.49 14.43 -0.26
N GLY A 164 15.07 13.57 0.57
CA GLY A 164 15.05 13.72 2.02
C GLY A 164 15.39 12.42 2.75
N LYS A 165 15.00 12.36 4.03
CA LYS A 165 15.10 11.16 4.85
C LYS A 165 13.77 10.91 5.55
N SER A 166 13.45 9.64 5.81
CA SER A 166 12.33 9.20 6.64
C SER A 166 12.58 9.51 8.11
N TYR A 167 11.59 9.23 8.96
CA TYR A 167 11.70 9.40 10.41
C TYR A 167 12.87 8.61 11.02
N GLU A 168 13.05 7.36 10.61
CA GLU A 168 14.15 6.48 11.05
C GLU A 168 15.45 6.71 10.26
N GLY A 169 15.52 7.76 9.44
CA GLY A 169 16.75 8.22 8.79
C GLY A 169 17.08 7.56 7.45
N ARG A 170 16.18 6.76 6.88
CA ARG A 170 16.38 6.10 5.57
C ARG A 170 16.18 7.11 4.43
N PRO A 171 17.00 7.05 3.37
CA PRO A 171 16.87 7.97 2.24
C PRO A 171 15.55 7.77 1.47
N LEU A 172 14.95 8.89 1.05
CA LEU A 172 13.73 8.92 0.26
C LEU A 172 14.08 9.03 -1.24
N PHE A 173 14.25 7.88 -1.89
CA PHE A 173 14.73 7.83 -3.27
C PHE A 173 13.63 8.00 -4.31
N VAL A 174 13.98 8.73 -5.37
CA VAL A 174 13.16 8.98 -6.55
C VAL A 174 13.97 8.63 -7.80
N LEU A 175 13.34 7.96 -8.76
CA LEU A 175 13.85 7.77 -10.11
C LEU A 175 13.23 8.81 -11.03
N LYS A 176 14.06 9.66 -11.66
CA LYS A 176 13.67 10.48 -12.80
C LYS A 176 13.90 9.70 -14.09
N LEU A 177 12.82 9.34 -14.77
CA LEU A 177 12.81 8.67 -16.06
C LEU A 177 12.52 9.66 -17.19
N GLY A 178 13.25 9.55 -18.29
CA GLY A 178 12.97 10.24 -19.54
C GLY A 178 14.23 10.71 -20.25
N LYS A 179 14.22 10.67 -21.58
CA LYS A 179 15.39 11.03 -22.39
C LYS A 179 15.71 12.52 -22.26
N ARG A 180 16.98 12.94 -22.26
CA ARG A 180 17.34 14.37 -22.25
C ARG A 180 17.26 15.00 -23.65
N THR A 181 16.06 15.05 -24.22
CA THR A 181 15.83 15.56 -25.59
C THR A 181 15.51 17.05 -25.66
N ARG A 182 15.15 17.68 -24.53
CA ARG A 182 14.73 19.09 -24.45
C ARG A 182 15.15 19.69 -23.11
N VAL A 183 15.39 20.99 -23.10
CA VAL A 183 15.72 21.76 -21.87
C VAL A 183 14.55 21.72 -20.88
N TYR A 184 13.32 21.84 -21.39
CA TYR A 184 12.10 21.76 -20.58
C TYR A 184 11.17 20.65 -21.08
N LYS A 185 10.64 19.87 -20.14
CA LYS A 185 9.60 18.86 -20.35
C LYS A 185 8.58 18.97 -19.22
N LYS A 186 7.30 18.73 -19.51
CA LYS A 186 6.30 18.51 -18.46
C LYS A 186 6.68 17.27 -17.65
N ALA A 187 6.20 17.18 -16.42
CA ALA A 187 6.50 16.06 -15.54
C ALA A 187 5.23 15.40 -14.99
N VAL A 188 5.36 14.10 -14.73
CA VAL A 188 4.38 13.26 -14.05
C VAL A 188 5.04 12.74 -12.78
N TRP A 189 4.39 12.93 -11.65
CA TRP A 189 4.77 12.30 -10.40
C TRP A 189 4.00 10.99 -10.23
N ILE A 190 4.70 9.94 -9.85
CA ILE A 190 4.15 8.62 -9.52
C ILE A 190 4.71 8.20 -8.16
N ASP A 191 3.85 7.96 -7.18
CA ASP A 191 4.26 7.35 -5.92
C ASP A 191 3.47 6.08 -5.60
N CYS A 192 4.14 5.19 -4.89
CA CYS A 192 3.62 3.92 -4.42
C CYS A 192 4.04 3.69 -2.96
N GLY A 193 3.33 2.81 -2.25
CA GLY A 193 3.70 2.39 -0.90
C GLY A 193 3.66 3.53 0.13
N ILE A 194 2.71 4.46 0.00
CA ILE A 194 2.42 5.45 1.06
C ILE A 194 1.82 4.77 2.30
N HIS A 195 1.02 3.73 2.10
CA HIS A 195 0.67 2.78 3.14
C HIS A 195 1.52 1.51 3.02
N ALA A 196 2.13 1.10 4.13
CA ALA A 196 3.18 0.08 4.11
C ALA A 196 2.68 -1.33 3.71
N ARG A 197 1.47 -1.71 4.12
CA ARG A 197 0.86 -3.03 3.85
C ARG A 197 0.46 -3.28 2.39
N GLU A 198 0.44 -2.25 1.54
CA GLU A 198 -0.10 -2.30 0.17
C GLU A 198 0.98 -2.72 -0.85
N TRP A 199 1.53 -3.93 -0.68
CA TRP A 199 2.73 -4.41 -1.39
C TRP A 199 2.62 -4.49 -2.92
N ILE A 200 1.41 -4.58 -3.48
CA ILE A 200 1.20 -4.53 -4.94
C ILE A 200 1.59 -3.18 -5.53
N THR A 201 1.54 -2.09 -4.73
CA THR A 201 1.82 -0.75 -5.25
C THR A 201 3.32 -0.54 -5.50
N PRO A 202 4.28 -0.85 -4.58
CA PRO A 202 5.70 -0.80 -4.95
C PRO A 202 6.05 -1.74 -6.09
N ALA A 203 5.42 -2.93 -6.17
CA ALA A 203 5.61 -3.86 -7.28
C ALA A 203 5.20 -3.22 -8.63
N PHE A 204 4.07 -2.52 -8.67
CA PHE A 204 3.65 -1.77 -9.86
C PHE A 204 4.64 -0.66 -10.23
N CYS A 205 5.12 0.14 -9.27
CA CYS A 205 6.11 1.19 -9.56
C CYS A 205 7.38 0.60 -10.20
N GLN A 206 7.85 -0.57 -9.75
CA GLN A 206 8.98 -1.28 -10.35
C GLN A 206 8.65 -1.78 -11.76
N TRP A 207 7.46 -2.34 -11.95
CA TRP A 207 6.97 -2.79 -13.26
C TRP A 207 6.87 -1.65 -14.27
N PHE A 208 6.38 -0.48 -13.86
CA PHE A 208 6.33 0.70 -14.73
C PHE A 208 7.73 1.06 -15.25
N VAL A 209 8.74 1.05 -14.38
CA VAL A 209 10.13 1.36 -14.75
C VAL A 209 10.68 0.30 -15.71
N LYS A 210 10.44 -0.99 -15.43
CA LYS A 210 10.81 -2.10 -16.33
C LYS A 210 10.20 -1.91 -17.73
N GLU A 211 8.89 -1.72 -17.81
CA GLU A 211 8.17 -1.55 -19.07
C GLU A 211 8.68 -0.31 -19.83
N ALA A 212 8.94 0.78 -19.11
CA ALA A 212 9.47 2.01 -19.70
C ALA A 212 10.83 1.78 -20.36
N LEU A 213 11.74 1.03 -19.72
CA LEU A 213 13.05 0.68 -20.27
C LEU A 213 12.93 -0.30 -21.45
N GLN A 214 12.17 -1.37 -21.28
CA GLN A 214 12.09 -2.47 -22.26
C GLN A 214 11.35 -2.07 -23.54
N THR A 215 10.36 -1.18 -23.43
CA THR A 215 9.50 -0.83 -24.58
C THR A 215 9.85 0.52 -25.21
N TYR A 216 10.79 1.29 -24.68
CA TYR A 216 11.15 2.61 -25.21
C TYR A 216 11.50 2.60 -26.71
N GLN A 217 12.21 1.59 -27.21
CA GLN A 217 12.63 1.52 -28.61
C GLN A 217 11.55 0.97 -29.56
N ASN A 218 10.56 0.25 -29.04
CA ASN A 218 9.63 -0.56 -29.85
C ASN A 218 8.18 -0.09 -29.73
N ASP A 219 7.77 0.46 -28.60
CA ASP A 219 6.44 1.06 -28.38
C ASP A 219 6.51 2.57 -28.66
N SER A 220 5.81 3.01 -29.72
CA SER A 220 5.77 4.43 -30.13
C SER A 220 5.13 5.34 -29.08
N ALA A 221 4.15 4.85 -28.31
CA ALA A 221 3.51 5.59 -27.23
C ALA A 221 4.48 5.76 -26.05
N MET A 222 5.16 4.69 -25.62
CA MET A 222 6.18 4.76 -24.58
C MET A 222 7.33 5.71 -24.98
N ARG A 223 7.83 5.57 -26.21
CA ARG A 223 8.88 6.45 -26.75
C ARG A 223 8.44 7.91 -26.72
N ARG A 224 7.22 8.20 -27.16
CA ARG A 224 6.66 9.55 -27.15
C ARG A 224 6.54 10.09 -25.73
N MET A 225 6.05 9.30 -24.78
CA MET A 225 5.96 9.66 -23.36
C MET A 225 7.34 10.04 -22.80
N LEU A 226 8.34 9.18 -22.91
CA LEU A 226 9.69 9.45 -22.37
C LEU A 226 10.42 10.58 -23.12
N ASN A 227 10.06 10.85 -24.38
CA ASN A 227 10.60 11.97 -25.15
C ASN A 227 9.92 13.32 -24.85
N GLN A 228 8.70 13.34 -24.33
CA GLN A 228 7.95 14.58 -24.07
C GLN A 228 7.74 14.88 -22.59
N LEU A 229 7.83 13.86 -21.72
CA LEU A 229 7.62 13.94 -20.28
C LEU A 229 8.86 13.47 -19.52
N TYR A 230 9.00 13.98 -18.30
CA TYR A 230 9.74 13.29 -17.25
C TYR A 230 8.76 12.57 -16.33
N PHE A 231 9.13 11.37 -15.88
CA PHE A 231 8.42 10.65 -14.84
C PHE A 231 9.29 10.64 -13.59
N PHE A 232 8.79 11.19 -12.49
CA PHE A 232 9.42 11.10 -11.18
C PHE A 232 8.70 10.01 -10.41
N ILE A 233 9.39 8.91 -10.17
CA ILE A 233 8.81 7.70 -9.58
C ILE A 233 9.43 7.48 -8.21
N MET A 234 8.58 7.45 -7.19
CA MET A 234 8.95 7.08 -5.82
C MET A 234 8.38 5.69 -5.53
N PRO A 235 9.15 4.60 -5.70
CA PRO A 235 8.63 3.24 -5.58
C PRO A 235 8.12 2.91 -4.18
N ILE A 236 8.69 3.55 -3.15
CA ILE A 236 8.30 3.36 -1.76
C ILE A 236 8.30 4.74 -1.10
N PHE A 237 7.11 5.27 -0.84
CA PHE A 237 6.91 6.54 -0.15
C PHE A 237 7.23 6.42 1.34
N ASN A 238 6.63 5.43 2.01
CA ASN A 238 6.78 5.17 3.44
C ASN A 238 7.82 4.06 3.67
N VAL A 239 9.11 4.41 3.51
CA VAL A 239 10.21 3.44 3.56
C VAL A 239 10.33 2.75 4.93
N ASP A 240 10.05 3.46 6.02
CA ASP A 240 10.14 2.89 7.38
C ASP A 240 9.00 1.92 7.65
N GLY A 241 7.76 2.32 7.31
CA GLY A 241 6.60 1.45 7.43
C GLY A 241 6.76 0.21 6.53
N TYR A 242 7.22 0.39 5.29
CA TYR A 242 7.43 -0.73 4.37
C TYR A 242 8.42 -1.74 4.94
N HIS A 243 9.58 -1.29 5.41
CA HIS A 243 10.56 -2.17 6.07
C HIS A 243 9.96 -2.85 7.32
N PHE A 244 9.18 -2.14 8.13
CA PHE A 244 8.47 -2.71 9.28
C PHE A 244 7.46 -3.79 8.87
N SER A 245 6.82 -3.65 7.71
CA SER A 245 5.89 -4.66 7.18
C SER A 245 6.57 -5.96 6.74
N TRP A 246 7.85 -5.91 6.40
CA TRP A 246 8.66 -7.09 6.08
C TRP A 246 9.23 -7.78 7.31
N THR A 247 9.45 -7.04 8.40
CA THR A 247 10.26 -7.50 9.53
C THR A 247 9.44 -7.80 10.77
N GLN A 248 8.39 -7.01 11.06
CA GLN A 248 7.70 -7.03 12.34
C GLN A 248 6.18 -7.17 12.22
N ASP A 249 5.54 -6.44 11.30
CA ASP A 249 4.07 -6.43 11.19
C ASP A 249 3.59 -6.24 9.75
N ARG A 250 3.22 -7.35 9.10
CA ARG A 250 2.71 -7.39 7.72
C ARG A 250 1.58 -6.40 7.41
N PHE A 251 0.74 -6.08 8.39
CA PHE A 251 -0.43 -5.22 8.22
C PHE A 251 -0.23 -3.81 8.75
N TRP A 252 1.01 -3.43 9.08
CA TRP A 252 1.34 -2.05 9.40
C TRP A 252 1.02 -1.12 8.22
N ARG A 253 0.32 -0.03 8.51
CA ARG A 253 -0.14 0.96 7.51
C ARG A 253 0.67 2.26 7.55
N LYS A 254 0.82 2.82 8.74
CA LYS A 254 1.29 4.19 9.02
C LYS A 254 2.79 4.39 8.80
N THR A 255 3.28 5.62 8.96
CA THR A 255 4.72 5.91 9.13
C THR A 255 5.25 5.29 10.44
N ARG A 256 6.50 5.56 10.81
CA ARG A 256 7.13 5.07 12.06
C ARG A 256 7.51 6.17 13.06
N SER A 257 6.96 7.38 12.90
CA SER A 257 7.16 8.47 13.86
C SER A 257 6.69 8.08 15.26
N LYS A 258 7.40 8.53 16.31
CA LYS A 258 7.09 8.13 17.70
C LYS A 258 6.17 9.16 18.34
N ASN A 259 5.09 8.70 18.97
CA ASN A 259 4.30 9.52 19.89
C ASN A 259 4.50 9.02 21.32
N SER A 260 5.45 9.64 22.04
CA SER A 260 5.85 9.22 23.38
C SER A 260 4.72 9.33 24.41
N LYS A 261 3.76 10.24 24.23
CA LYS A 261 2.67 10.47 25.18
C LYS A 261 1.67 9.29 25.21
N PHE A 262 1.43 8.66 24.08
CA PHE A 262 0.45 7.57 23.94
C PHE A 262 1.09 6.19 23.75
N HIS A 263 2.42 6.10 23.73
CA HIS A 263 3.16 4.88 23.38
C HIS A 263 2.73 4.27 22.04
N CYS A 264 2.25 5.09 21.13
CA CYS A 264 1.79 4.71 19.79
C CYS A 264 2.75 5.26 18.73
N HIS A 265 2.76 4.60 17.57
CA HIS A 265 3.67 4.91 16.48
C HIS A 265 2.89 5.22 15.20
N GLY A 266 3.46 6.12 14.41
CA GLY A 266 3.06 6.40 13.05
C GLY A 266 1.85 7.31 12.91
N VAL A 267 1.85 7.99 11.79
CA VAL A 267 0.77 8.82 11.24
C VAL A 267 0.32 8.21 9.92
N ASP A 268 -0.97 8.32 9.62
CA ASP A 268 -1.46 8.02 8.27
C ASP A 268 -0.92 9.09 7.30
N ALA A 269 0.06 8.70 6.50
CA ALA A 269 0.70 9.60 5.53
C ALA A 269 -0.30 10.17 4.51
N ASN A 270 -1.44 9.52 4.28
CA ASN A 270 -2.51 10.02 3.41
C ASN A 270 -3.66 10.73 4.17
N ARG A 271 -3.41 11.14 5.42
CA ARG A 271 -4.22 12.11 6.20
C ARG A 271 -3.41 13.32 6.64
N ASN A 272 -2.12 13.36 6.31
CA ASN A 272 -1.17 14.34 6.84
C ASN A 272 -0.94 15.54 5.91
N TRP A 273 -1.54 15.61 4.73
CA TRP A 273 -1.26 16.69 3.77
C TRP A 273 -1.97 18.00 4.14
N LYS A 274 -1.37 19.15 3.77
CA LYS A 274 -1.93 20.50 4.06
C LYS A 274 -3.13 20.87 3.17
N VAL A 275 -4.18 20.05 3.20
CA VAL A 275 -5.45 20.26 2.51
C VAL A 275 -6.59 19.78 3.39
N LYS A 276 -7.35 20.73 3.95
CA LYS A 276 -8.41 20.42 4.93
C LYS A 276 -7.94 19.44 6.02
N TRP A 277 -6.72 19.63 6.50
CA TRP A 277 -6.04 18.65 7.34
C TRP A 277 -6.82 18.31 8.61
N CYS A 278 -6.93 17.02 8.89
CA CYS A 278 -7.58 16.46 10.08
C CYS A 278 -9.03 16.91 10.31
N ASP A 279 -9.74 17.18 9.21
CA ASP A 279 -11.19 17.40 9.20
C ASP A 279 -11.88 16.01 9.16
N GLU A 280 -12.94 15.84 8.38
CA GLU A 280 -13.65 14.56 8.28
C GLU A 280 -12.79 13.39 7.73
N GLY A 281 -13.05 12.17 8.23
CA GLY A 281 -12.39 10.93 7.74
C GLY A 281 -10.93 10.74 8.15
N ALA A 282 -10.48 11.48 9.17
CA ALA A 282 -9.19 11.33 9.83
C ALA A 282 -9.39 11.28 11.36
N SER A 283 -8.38 10.82 12.11
CA SER A 283 -8.42 10.80 13.58
C SER A 283 -7.36 11.72 14.20
N LEU A 284 -7.71 12.32 15.34
CA LEU A 284 -6.77 13.03 16.22
C LEU A 284 -6.09 12.10 17.23
N HIS A 285 -6.55 10.85 17.37
CA HIS A 285 -6.01 9.91 18.36
C HIS A 285 -4.77 9.19 17.80
N PRO A 286 -3.59 9.29 18.44
CA PRO A 286 -2.33 8.77 17.87
C PRO A 286 -2.27 7.26 17.62
N CYS A 287 -3.11 6.49 18.31
CA CYS A 287 -3.16 5.04 18.16
C CYS A 287 -4.03 4.58 16.99
N ASP A 288 -4.88 5.45 16.44
CA ASP A 288 -5.76 5.11 15.32
C ASP A 288 -4.97 4.98 14.02
N ASP A 289 -5.42 4.08 13.14
CA ASP A 289 -4.80 3.85 11.83
C ASP A 289 -4.94 5.03 10.86
N THR A 290 -5.91 5.93 11.12
CA THR A 290 -6.14 7.17 10.36
C THR A 290 -5.68 8.42 11.10
N TYR A 291 -4.79 8.27 12.09
CA TYR A 291 -4.22 9.41 12.80
C TYR A 291 -3.59 10.40 11.83
N CYS A 292 -4.04 11.66 11.84
CA CYS A 292 -3.65 12.70 10.90
C CYS A 292 -2.30 13.37 11.21
N GLY A 293 -1.70 13.05 12.36
CA GLY A 293 -0.47 13.66 12.85
C GLY A 293 -0.72 14.84 13.79
N PRO A 294 0.35 15.43 14.36
CA PRO A 294 0.22 16.59 15.25
C PRO A 294 -0.04 17.91 14.50
N PHE A 295 0.31 18.01 13.22
CA PHE A 295 0.10 19.16 12.34
C PHE A 295 0.23 18.72 10.86
N PRO A 296 -0.26 19.48 9.87
CA PRO A 296 -0.12 19.10 8.47
C PRO A 296 1.35 19.09 8.03
N GLU A 297 1.73 18.06 7.29
CA GLU A 297 3.09 17.78 6.80
C GLU A 297 4.08 17.59 7.97
N SER A 298 3.60 16.98 9.07
CA SER A 298 4.45 16.57 10.20
C SER A 298 5.41 15.45 9.83
N GLU A 299 4.98 14.55 8.95
CA GLU A 299 5.78 13.39 8.60
C GLU A 299 6.91 13.80 7.64
N PRO A 300 8.16 13.46 7.92
CA PRO A 300 9.30 13.87 7.09
C PRO A 300 9.18 13.34 5.65
N GLU A 301 8.55 12.19 5.45
CA GLU A 301 8.22 11.62 4.15
C GLU A 301 7.26 12.53 3.37
N VAL A 302 6.14 12.93 4.00
CA VAL A 302 5.13 13.82 3.41
C VAL A 302 5.72 15.19 3.13
N LYS A 303 6.46 15.75 4.09
CA LYS A 303 7.13 17.04 3.97
C LYS A 303 8.13 17.06 2.81
N ALA A 304 8.91 15.99 2.62
CA ALA A 304 9.88 15.89 1.53
C ALA A 304 9.20 15.90 0.15
N VAL A 305 8.14 15.12 -0.03
CA VAL A 305 7.39 15.07 -1.30
C VAL A 305 6.66 16.39 -1.54
N ALA A 306 5.99 16.95 -0.55
CA ALA A 306 5.32 18.24 -0.65
C ALA A 306 6.31 19.37 -1.03
N HIS A 307 7.51 19.38 -0.43
CA HIS A 307 8.57 20.32 -0.79
C HIS A 307 9.04 20.13 -2.25
N PHE A 308 9.29 18.89 -2.67
CA PHE A 308 9.70 18.58 -4.04
C PHE A 308 8.63 19.05 -5.05
N LEU A 309 7.37 18.69 -4.84
CA LEU A 309 6.28 19.06 -5.75
C LEU A 309 6.08 20.58 -5.85
N ARG A 310 6.16 21.32 -4.74
CA ARG A 310 6.14 22.80 -4.75
C ARG A 310 7.29 23.39 -5.56
N LYS A 311 8.51 22.88 -5.37
CA LYS A 311 9.71 23.33 -6.10
C LYS A 311 9.57 23.10 -7.61
N HIS A 312 8.85 22.06 -8.01
CA HIS A 312 8.66 21.67 -9.41
C HIS A 312 7.26 21.98 -9.97
N HIS A 313 6.48 22.84 -9.32
CA HIS A 313 5.05 23.08 -9.65
C HIS A 313 4.81 23.54 -11.10
N THR A 314 5.72 24.33 -11.69
CA THR A 314 5.59 24.78 -13.08
C THR A 314 5.72 23.62 -14.07
N GLN A 315 6.50 22.59 -13.70
CA GLN A 315 6.78 21.42 -14.51
C GLN A 315 5.77 20.31 -14.30
N MET A 316 5.31 20.11 -13.06
CA MET A 316 4.44 19.00 -12.69
C MET A 316 3.03 19.21 -13.27
N LYS A 317 2.55 18.24 -14.05
CA LYS A 317 1.22 18.32 -14.69
C LYS A 317 0.30 17.15 -14.35
N ALA A 318 0.85 16.04 -13.84
CA ALA A 318 0.06 14.95 -13.29
C ALA A 318 0.69 14.40 -12.01
N TYR A 319 -0.16 13.91 -11.11
CA TYR A 319 0.15 13.27 -9.84
C TYR A 319 -0.66 11.98 -9.77
N LEU A 320 0.00 10.82 -9.76
CA LEU A 320 -0.62 9.50 -9.70
C LEU A 320 -0.13 8.79 -8.44
N SER A 321 -1.02 8.60 -7.47
CA SER A 321 -0.70 7.85 -6.24
C SER A 321 -1.35 6.47 -6.30
N PHE A 322 -0.57 5.43 -6.03
CA PHE A 322 -1.02 4.04 -6.11
C PHE A 322 -1.20 3.45 -4.71
N HIS A 323 -2.41 2.94 -4.50
CA HIS A 323 -2.92 2.29 -3.30
C HIS A 323 -3.46 0.90 -3.65
N ALA A 324 -3.78 0.13 -2.62
CA ALA A 324 -4.59 -1.06 -2.73
C ALA A 324 -5.41 -1.24 -1.44
N TYR A 325 -6.58 -1.87 -1.47
CA TYR A 325 -7.24 -2.51 -2.60
C TYR A 325 -8.66 -1.95 -2.73
N ALA A 326 -9.24 -2.03 -3.93
CA ALA A 326 -10.68 -1.89 -4.17
C ALA A 326 -11.05 -1.88 -5.67
N GLN A 327 -10.07 -1.88 -6.58
CA GLN A 327 -10.27 -1.68 -8.02
C GLN A 327 -11.00 -0.36 -8.32
N MET A 328 -10.40 0.76 -7.94
CA MET A 328 -10.94 2.09 -8.18
C MET A 328 -9.91 3.04 -8.82
N LEU A 329 -10.38 3.95 -9.67
CA LEU A 329 -9.63 5.12 -10.14
C LEU A 329 -10.32 6.39 -9.63
N LEU A 330 -9.73 7.00 -8.62
CA LEU A 330 -10.29 8.13 -7.90
C LEU A 330 -9.67 9.45 -8.39
N TYR A 331 -10.46 10.51 -8.36
CA TYR A 331 -10.00 11.90 -8.51
C TYR A 331 -10.60 12.79 -7.42
N PRO A 332 -10.10 14.03 -7.24
CA PRO A 332 -10.65 14.95 -6.25
C PRO A 332 -12.16 15.20 -6.40
N TYR A 333 -12.88 15.59 -5.36
CA TYR A 333 -12.38 15.75 -4.00
C TYR A 333 -12.62 14.51 -3.14
N SER A 334 -11.68 14.22 -2.24
CA SER A 334 -11.87 13.29 -1.12
C SER A 334 -12.49 13.98 0.09
N TYR A 335 -12.14 15.24 0.39
CA TYR A 335 -12.60 15.93 1.62
C TYR A 335 -14.01 16.56 1.53
N LYS A 336 -14.67 16.53 0.36
CA LYS A 336 -16.00 17.12 0.18
C LYS A 336 -16.78 16.52 -0.99
N TYR A 337 -18.10 16.58 -0.88
CA TYR A 337 -19.03 16.27 -1.96
C TYR A 337 -19.24 17.46 -2.90
N ALA A 338 -18.26 17.76 -3.76
CA ALA A 338 -18.38 18.82 -4.73
C ALA A 338 -17.85 18.40 -6.11
N ALA A 339 -18.53 18.85 -7.16
CA ALA A 339 -18.02 18.75 -8.52
C ALA A 339 -16.80 19.66 -8.72
N ILE A 340 -15.93 19.29 -9.65
CA ILE A 340 -14.84 20.16 -10.09
C ILE A 340 -15.30 20.91 -11.34
N LEU A 341 -15.30 22.24 -11.29
CA LEU A 341 -15.66 23.07 -12.43
C LEU A 341 -14.69 22.84 -13.60
N ASN A 342 -15.22 22.74 -14.83
CA ASN A 342 -14.47 22.56 -16.07
C ASN A 342 -13.52 21.34 -16.08
N PHE A 343 -13.88 20.26 -15.37
CA PHE A 343 -13.05 19.06 -15.22
C PHE A 343 -13.28 17.97 -16.26
N SER A 344 -14.31 18.11 -17.12
CA SER A 344 -14.73 17.07 -18.08
C SER A 344 -13.59 16.55 -18.96
N CYS A 345 -12.65 17.41 -19.37
CA CYS A 345 -11.48 16.98 -20.14
C CYS A 345 -10.59 16.02 -19.33
N VAL A 346 -10.29 16.34 -18.07
CA VAL A 346 -9.45 15.50 -17.21
C VAL A 346 -10.21 14.25 -16.77
N GLU A 347 -11.51 14.37 -16.48
CA GLU A 347 -12.38 13.24 -16.18
C GLU A 347 -12.42 12.22 -17.32
N SER A 348 -12.45 12.68 -18.58
CA SER A 348 -12.38 11.78 -19.74
C SER A 348 -11.08 10.97 -19.79
N ALA A 349 -9.98 11.46 -19.20
CA ALA A 349 -8.75 10.70 -19.06
C ALA A 349 -8.94 9.51 -18.10
N ALA A 350 -9.68 9.69 -17.01
CA ALA A 350 -10.01 8.60 -16.07
C ALA A 350 -10.93 7.56 -16.72
N VAL A 351 -11.96 8.00 -17.44
CA VAL A 351 -12.87 7.11 -18.18
C VAL A 351 -12.10 6.26 -19.20
N ASN A 352 -11.25 6.89 -20.01
CA ASN A 352 -10.44 6.17 -20.99
C ASN A 352 -9.45 5.22 -20.33
N ALA A 353 -8.89 5.59 -19.18
CA ALA A 353 -7.96 4.76 -18.43
C ALA A 353 -8.61 3.49 -17.88
N VAL A 354 -9.81 3.58 -17.28
CA VAL A 354 -10.51 2.38 -16.79
C VAL A 354 -10.98 1.47 -17.93
N ASN A 355 -11.42 2.05 -19.07
CA ASN A 355 -11.80 1.27 -20.25
C ASN A 355 -10.59 0.51 -20.82
N ALA A 356 -9.43 1.18 -20.90
CA ALA A 356 -8.20 0.55 -21.34
C ALA A 356 -7.72 -0.55 -20.39
N LEU A 357 -7.80 -0.32 -19.07
CA LEU A 357 -7.51 -1.33 -18.06
C LEU A 357 -8.41 -2.56 -18.23
N GLN A 358 -9.73 -2.33 -18.33
CA GLN A 358 -10.71 -3.40 -18.50
C GLN A 358 -10.47 -4.23 -19.77
N SER A 359 -9.97 -3.61 -20.84
CA SER A 359 -9.76 -4.31 -22.12
C SER A 359 -8.75 -5.46 -22.06
N VAL A 360 -7.87 -5.52 -21.05
CA VAL A 360 -6.85 -6.57 -20.93
C VAL A 360 -7.43 -7.88 -20.40
N TYR A 361 -8.10 -7.82 -19.25
CA TYR A 361 -8.55 -9.01 -18.51
C TYR A 361 -10.03 -8.96 -18.12
N GLY A 362 -10.78 -7.96 -18.58
CA GLY A 362 -12.19 -7.78 -18.23
C GLY A 362 -12.44 -7.23 -16.82
N ILE A 363 -11.38 -6.87 -16.08
CA ILE A 363 -11.50 -6.36 -14.70
C ILE A 363 -12.12 -4.97 -14.70
N ARG A 364 -13.23 -4.83 -13.99
CA ARG A 364 -13.97 -3.57 -13.89
C ARG A 364 -13.44 -2.74 -12.72
N TYR A 365 -12.93 -1.56 -13.03
CA TYR A 365 -12.60 -0.55 -12.03
C TYR A 365 -13.74 0.46 -11.93
N ARG A 366 -14.15 0.80 -10.71
CA ARG A 366 -15.01 1.97 -10.47
C ARG A 366 -14.18 3.23 -10.64
N TYR A 367 -14.79 4.33 -11.05
CA TYR A 367 -14.12 5.63 -11.08
C TYR A 367 -15.06 6.73 -10.61
N GLY A 368 -14.49 7.84 -10.14
CA GLY A 368 -15.25 9.01 -9.73
C GLY A 368 -14.54 9.87 -8.69
N PRO A 369 -15.21 10.92 -8.18
CA PRO A 369 -14.71 11.67 -7.04
C PRO A 369 -14.52 10.74 -5.83
N ALA A 370 -13.37 10.82 -5.17
CA ALA A 370 -13.02 9.94 -4.05
C ALA A 370 -14.09 9.92 -2.94
N SER A 371 -14.65 11.07 -2.59
CA SER A 371 -15.71 11.20 -1.59
C SER A 371 -16.95 10.35 -1.88
N ARG A 372 -17.31 10.18 -3.16
CA ARG A 372 -18.51 9.43 -3.60
C ARG A 372 -18.20 7.98 -3.96
N THR A 373 -17.04 7.73 -4.55
CA THR A 373 -16.69 6.40 -5.04
C THR A 373 -16.15 5.50 -3.95
N LEU A 374 -15.41 6.08 -2.99
CA LEU A 374 -14.83 5.38 -1.85
C LEU A 374 -15.48 5.84 -0.53
N TYR A 375 -15.05 6.99 0.00
CA TYR A 375 -15.60 7.65 1.19
C TYR A 375 -14.96 9.03 1.39
N VAL A 376 -15.54 9.88 2.25
CA VAL A 376 -14.95 11.18 2.61
C VAL A 376 -13.70 10.98 3.45
N SER A 377 -12.63 11.68 3.07
CA SER A 377 -11.39 11.74 3.85
C SER A 377 -10.66 13.05 3.63
N SER A 378 -10.00 13.52 4.68
CA SER A 378 -9.29 14.79 4.69
C SER A 378 -7.78 14.60 4.68
N GLY A 379 -7.03 15.63 4.28
CA GLY A 379 -5.56 15.58 4.28
C GLY A 379 -4.93 14.58 3.31
N SER A 380 -5.60 14.24 2.20
CA SER A 380 -5.07 13.32 1.19
C SER A 380 -4.07 13.98 0.23
N SER A 381 -3.14 13.16 -0.29
CA SER A 381 -2.10 13.60 -1.22
C SER A 381 -2.67 14.11 -2.56
N MET A 382 -3.67 13.41 -3.08
CA MET A 382 -4.34 13.72 -4.34
C MET A 382 -5.07 15.07 -4.28
N ASP A 383 -5.80 15.34 -3.19
CA ASP A 383 -6.48 16.64 -3.03
C ASP A 383 -5.48 17.79 -2.87
N TRP A 384 -4.34 17.53 -2.21
CA TRP A 384 -3.27 18.52 -2.06
C TRP A 384 -2.60 18.82 -3.40
N ALA A 385 -2.29 17.78 -4.20
CA ALA A 385 -1.70 17.92 -5.53
C ALA A 385 -2.64 18.71 -6.45
N TYR A 386 -3.93 18.41 -6.42
CA TYR A 386 -4.93 19.17 -7.18
C TYR A 386 -5.01 20.63 -6.73
N LYS A 387 -5.11 20.88 -5.42
CA LYS A 387 -5.18 22.24 -4.86
C LYS A 387 -3.94 23.08 -5.18
N THR A 388 -2.79 22.45 -5.38
CA THR A 388 -1.53 23.12 -5.75
C THR A 388 -1.37 23.32 -7.26
N GLY A 389 -2.38 22.98 -8.07
CA GLY A 389 -2.44 23.26 -9.51
C GLY A 389 -2.09 22.07 -10.41
N ILE A 390 -1.94 20.86 -9.86
CA ILE A 390 -1.72 19.64 -10.63
C ILE A 390 -3.09 19.04 -11.00
N HIS A 391 -3.67 19.50 -12.09
CA HIS A 391 -5.06 19.14 -12.44
C HIS A 391 -5.29 17.65 -12.73
N TYR A 392 -4.29 16.94 -13.28
CA TYR A 392 -4.35 15.49 -13.45
C TYR A 392 -3.88 14.80 -12.16
N SER A 393 -4.69 14.90 -11.10
CA SER A 393 -4.42 14.23 -9.83
C SER A 393 -5.36 13.04 -9.68
N PHE A 394 -4.78 11.84 -9.61
CA PHE A 394 -5.52 10.58 -9.49
C PHE A 394 -4.93 9.69 -8.41
N ALA A 395 -5.80 8.91 -7.76
CA ALA A 395 -5.42 7.84 -6.87
C ALA A 395 -5.97 6.51 -7.41
N PHE A 396 -5.13 5.49 -7.51
CA PHE A 396 -5.52 4.14 -7.92
C PHE A 396 -5.67 3.28 -6.67
N GLU A 397 -6.80 2.59 -6.51
CA GLU A 397 -6.93 1.45 -5.61
C GLU A 397 -6.82 0.19 -6.47
N LEU A 398 -5.67 -0.48 -6.45
CA LEU A 398 -5.40 -1.65 -7.30
C LEU A 398 -6.20 -2.88 -6.87
N ARG A 399 -5.89 -4.02 -7.49
CA ARG A 399 -6.50 -5.31 -7.14
C ARG A 399 -6.29 -5.67 -5.67
N ASP A 400 -7.17 -6.45 -5.07
CA ASP A 400 -8.43 -6.96 -5.64
C ASP A 400 -9.65 -6.22 -5.05
N THR A 401 -10.77 -6.91 -4.89
CA THR A 401 -11.96 -6.37 -4.21
C THR A 401 -12.16 -7.00 -2.83
N GLY A 402 -11.10 -7.54 -2.21
CA GLY A 402 -11.06 -8.02 -0.83
C GLY A 402 -10.92 -9.53 -0.63
N HIS A 403 -10.91 -10.34 -1.69
CA HIS A 403 -10.71 -11.79 -1.53
C HIS A 403 -9.33 -12.09 -0.91
N PHE A 404 -8.29 -11.42 -1.41
CA PHE A 404 -6.95 -11.40 -0.84
C PHE A 404 -6.67 -10.09 -0.09
N GLY A 405 -7.29 -8.99 -0.52
CA GLY A 405 -7.02 -7.66 0.00
C GLY A 405 -5.54 -7.31 -0.10
N PHE A 406 -4.90 -7.00 1.03
CA PHE A 406 -3.48 -6.66 1.08
C PHE A 406 -2.53 -7.84 0.84
N LEU A 407 -3.02 -9.09 0.84
CA LEU A 407 -2.24 -10.30 0.61
C LEU A 407 -2.34 -10.82 -0.83
N LEU A 408 -2.53 -9.93 -1.81
CA LEU A 408 -2.62 -10.29 -3.23
C LEU A 408 -1.44 -11.22 -3.63
N PRO A 409 -1.71 -12.44 -4.13
CA PRO A 409 -0.66 -13.42 -4.49
C PRO A 409 0.30 -12.93 -5.57
N GLU A 410 1.54 -13.44 -5.55
CA GLU A 410 2.61 -13.03 -6.48
C GLU A 410 2.26 -13.30 -7.96
N ASN A 411 1.56 -14.40 -8.25
CA ASN A 411 1.08 -14.71 -9.61
C ASN A 411 0.06 -13.69 -10.16
N LEU A 412 -0.51 -12.83 -9.31
CA LEU A 412 -1.38 -11.72 -9.72
C LEU A 412 -0.64 -10.39 -9.87
N ILE A 413 0.66 -10.29 -9.53
CA ILE A 413 1.46 -9.07 -9.73
C ILE A 413 1.47 -8.69 -11.21
N LYS A 414 1.87 -9.62 -12.09
CA LYS A 414 1.96 -9.37 -13.54
C LYS A 414 0.62 -8.96 -14.16
N PRO A 415 -0.49 -9.71 -13.99
CA PRO A 415 -1.80 -9.28 -14.48
C PRO A 415 -2.20 -7.89 -13.99
N THR A 416 -2.03 -7.61 -12.69
CA THR A 416 -2.35 -6.29 -12.11
C THR A 416 -1.49 -5.18 -12.73
N CYS A 417 -0.21 -5.44 -12.95
CA CYS A 417 0.68 -4.44 -13.52
C CYS A 417 0.43 -4.20 -15.01
N ILE A 418 0.12 -5.22 -15.80
CA ILE A 418 -0.18 -5.08 -17.24
C ILE A 418 -1.42 -4.22 -17.45
N GLU A 419 -2.52 -4.50 -16.75
CA GLU A 419 -3.76 -3.73 -16.89
C GLU A 419 -3.58 -2.28 -16.40
N THR A 420 -2.88 -2.09 -15.28
CA THR A 420 -2.62 -0.76 -14.70
C THR A 420 -1.69 0.05 -15.62
N MET A 421 -0.73 -0.59 -16.29
CA MET A 421 0.15 0.07 -17.25
C MET A 421 -0.63 0.70 -18.41
N LEU A 422 -1.69 0.06 -18.90
CA LEU A 422 -2.53 0.63 -19.95
C LEU A 422 -3.32 1.85 -19.47
N ALA A 423 -3.81 1.83 -18.21
CA ALA A 423 -4.45 2.99 -17.60
C ALA A 423 -3.48 4.19 -17.52
N VAL A 424 -2.26 3.97 -17.02
CA VAL A 424 -1.24 5.03 -16.91
C VAL A 424 -0.81 5.55 -18.28
N LYS A 425 -0.60 4.68 -19.27
CA LYS A 425 -0.33 5.09 -20.66
C LYS A 425 -1.46 5.98 -21.20
N ASN A 426 -2.73 5.65 -20.94
CA ASN A 426 -3.86 6.47 -21.39
C ASN A 426 -3.90 7.85 -20.73
N ILE A 427 -3.75 7.93 -19.40
CA ILE A 427 -3.74 9.21 -18.68
C ILE A 427 -2.59 10.11 -19.19
N THR A 428 -1.40 9.53 -19.32
CA THR A 428 -0.20 10.27 -19.70
C THR A 428 -0.21 10.70 -21.17
N MET A 429 -0.79 9.89 -22.06
CA MET A 429 -1.02 10.28 -23.44
C MET A 429 -2.10 11.34 -23.57
N HIS A 430 -3.14 11.28 -22.73
CA HIS A 430 -4.17 12.31 -22.65
C HIS A 430 -3.58 13.65 -22.19
N LEU A 431 -2.67 13.65 -21.21
CA LEU A 431 -1.94 14.82 -20.73
C LEU A 431 -1.14 15.55 -21.83
N LEU A 432 -0.69 14.81 -22.86
CA LEU A 432 -0.01 15.37 -24.01
C LEU A 432 -0.96 16.03 -25.02
N LYS A 433 -2.28 15.77 -24.93
CA LYS A 433 -3.32 16.49 -25.66
C LYS A 433 -3.59 17.82 -24.96
N LYS A 434 -4.00 18.85 -25.71
CA LYS A 434 -4.35 20.15 -25.12
C LYS A 434 -5.74 20.07 -24.48
N CYS A 435 -5.81 19.93 -23.15
CA CYS A 435 -7.00 20.32 -22.40
C CYS A 435 -6.96 21.83 -22.13
N HIS A 436 -7.97 22.56 -22.59
CA HIS A 436 -8.18 23.94 -22.17
C HIS A 436 -8.81 23.94 -20.78
N LEU A 437 -7.97 23.96 -19.75
CA LEU A 437 -8.42 24.21 -18.38
C LEU A 437 -8.46 25.72 -18.21
N SER A 438 -9.65 26.31 -18.19
CA SER A 438 -9.79 27.72 -17.80
C SER A 438 -9.38 27.85 -16.34
N VAL A 439 -8.47 28.80 -16.09
CA VAL A 439 -7.91 29.08 -14.76
C VAL A 439 -9.06 29.39 -13.81
N ALA A 440 -9.37 28.46 -12.90
CA ALA A 440 -10.27 28.76 -11.79
C ALA A 440 -9.61 29.85 -10.94
N ALA A 441 -10.34 30.95 -10.76
CA ALA A 441 -9.89 32.14 -10.06
C ALA A 441 -9.24 31.79 -8.72
N LYS A 442 -8.09 32.42 -8.46
CA LYS A 442 -7.48 32.46 -7.13
C LYS A 442 -8.54 32.98 -6.15
N PHE A 443 -8.94 32.15 -5.20
CA PHE A 443 -9.63 32.57 -3.98
C PHE A 443 -8.86 32.01 -2.78
#